data_AF-A0A1G8XT52-F1
#
_entry.id   AF-A0A1G8XT52-F1
#
_cell.length_a   1.000
_cell.length_b   1.000
_cell.length_c   1.000
_cell.angle_alpha   90.00
_cell.angle_beta   90.00
_cell.angle_gamma   90.00
#
_symmetry.space_group_name_H-M   'P 1'
#
loop_
_entity.id
_entity.type
_entity.pdbx_description
1 polymer ?
#
loop_
_entity_poly.entity_id
_entity_poly.type
_entity_poly.pdbx_seq_one_letter_code
_entity_poly.pdbx_strand_id
1 'polypeptide(L)'
;MHVRLKNRAGVVKEVKVGFSWTTFFFGFFPALFRGDLKWAAIMCITAVAVGIFTFGIGAWIPGIIFSFVYNKIFIKDLLDKGYRPADEQAHSALRGNGIISAA
;
A
#
# COMPACT_ATOMS: atom_id res chain seq x y z
N MET A 1 -8.06 10.47 0.58
CA MET A 1 -7.36 11.25 1.63
C MET A 1 -5.88 10.94 1.54
N HIS A 2 -5.03 11.97 1.58
CA HIS A 2 -3.58 11.81 1.69
C HIS A 2 -3.13 12.22 3.09
N VAL A 3 -2.10 11.55 3.60
CA VAL A 3 -1.48 11.86 4.89
C VAL A 3 0.01 12.02 4.70
N ARG A 4 0.63 12.87 5.51
CA ARG A 4 2.07 13.10 5.48
C ARG A 4 2.74 12.33 6.61
N LEU A 5 3.76 11.56 6.26
CA LEU A 5 4.62 10.86 7.19
C LEU A 5 6.02 11.48 7.16
N LYS A 6 6.61 11.76 8.32
CA LYS A 6 7.94 12.34 8.46
C LYS A 6 8.86 11.38 9.21
N ASN A 7 10.10 11.23 8.76
CA ASN A 7 11.12 10.48 9.50
C ASN A 7 12.00 11.41 10.36
N ARG A 8 12.90 10.83 11.18
CA ARG A 8 13.83 11.59 12.04
C ARG A 8 14.80 12.48 11.26
N ALA A 9 15.15 12.10 10.03
CA ALA A 9 16.02 12.89 9.15
C ALA A 9 15.30 14.08 8.48
N GLY A 10 14.00 14.27 8.75
CA GLY A 10 13.21 15.37 8.19
C GLY A 10 12.55 15.08 6.85
N VAL A 11 12.76 13.90 6.26
CA VAL A 11 12.13 13.48 4.99
C VAL A 11 10.64 13.28 5.20
N VAL A 12 9.84 13.98 4.39
CA VAL A 12 8.38 13.86 4.39
C VAL A 12 7.93 13.06 3.16
N LYS A 13 7.05 12.08 3.38
CA LYS A 13 6.37 11.32 2.33
C LYS A 13 4.87 11.53 2.43
N GLU A 14 4.26 11.91 1.32
CA GLU A 14 2.82 11.95 1.20
C GLU A 14 2.31 10.60 0.69
N VAL A 15 1.33 10.03 1.40
CA VAL A 15 0.80 8.69 1.11
C VAL A 15 -0.72 8.71 1.14
N LYS A 16 -1.33 7.95 0.23
CA LYS A 16 -2.78 7.81 0.15
C LYS A 16 -3.28 6.78 1.15
N VAL A 17 -4.30 7.13 1.93
CA VAL A 17 -5.03 6.20 2.80
C VAL A 17 -6.27 5.68 2.07
N GLY A 18 -6.58 4.40 2.28
CA GLY A 18 -7.73 3.71 1.66
C GLY A 18 -7.38 3.10 0.30
N PHE A 19 -8.37 3.06 -0.60
CA PHE A 19 -8.28 2.34 -1.86
C PHE A 19 -7.13 2.81 -2.78
N SER A 20 -6.38 1.85 -3.31
CA SER A 20 -5.26 2.04 -4.24
C SER A 20 -5.73 1.90 -5.69
N TRP A 21 -6.16 3.02 -6.28
CA TRP A 21 -6.53 3.09 -7.70
C TRP A 21 -5.41 2.64 -8.63
N THR A 22 -4.16 2.94 -8.30
CA THR A 22 -3.02 2.51 -9.12
C THR A 22 -2.83 0.99 -9.06
N THR A 23 -3.05 0.35 -7.90
CA THR A 23 -2.97 -1.11 -7.79
C THR A 23 -4.15 -1.79 -8.48
N PHE A 24 -5.33 -1.17 -8.46
CA PHE A 24 -6.51 -1.68 -9.15
C PHE A 24 -6.29 -1.79 -10.66
N PHE A 25 -5.77 -0.73 -11.30
CA PHE A 25 -5.58 -0.72 -12.76
C PHE A 25 -4.25 -1.35 -13.22
N PHE A 26 -3.20 -1.28 -12.39
CA PHE A 26 -1.84 -1.67 -12.81
C PHE A 26 -1.25 -2.83 -11.99
N GLY A 27 -2.04 -3.49 -11.14
CA GLY A 27 -1.58 -4.64 -10.36
C GLY A 27 -0.33 -4.33 -9.54
N PHE A 28 0.78 -5.01 -9.85
CA PHE A 28 2.03 -4.94 -9.09
C PHE A 28 2.95 -3.75 -9.45
N PHE A 29 2.73 -3.05 -10.57
CA PHE A 29 3.60 -1.94 -11.00
C PHE A 29 3.77 -0.84 -9.94
N PRO A 30 2.72 -0.39 -9.22
CA PRO A 30 2.88 0.62 -8.17
C PRO A 30 3.79 0.16 -7.03
N ALA A 31 3.91 -1.15 -6.78
CA ALA A 31 4.82 -1.67 -5.78
C ALA A 31 6.28 -1.59 -6.23
N LEU A 32 6.56 -1.88 -7.50
CA LEU A 32 7.89 -1.67 -8.08
C LEU A 32 8.32 -0.21 -8.02
N PHE A 33 7.47 0.73 -8.44
CA PHE A 33 7.80 2.15 -8.42
C PHE A 33 7.98 2.73 -7.01
N ARG A 34 7.35 2.13 -6.00
CA ARG A 34 7.52 2.51 -4.60
C ARG A 34 8.75 1.85 -3.93
N GLY A 35 9.49 1.01 -4.65
CA GLY A 35 10.63 0.26 -4.13
C GLY A 35 10.23 -0.89 -3.20
N ASP A 36 8.97 -1.34 -3.25
CA ASP A 36 8.45 -2.45 -2.45
C ASP A 36 8.52 -3.75 -3.26
N LEU A 37 9.73 -4.27 -3.41
CA LEU A 37 10.01 -5.48 -4.20
C LEU A 37 9.30 -6.72 -3.64
N LYS A 38 9.14 -6.78 -2.31
CA LYS A 38 8.46 -7.89 -1.64
C LYS A 38 6.99 -7.96 -2.07
N TRP A 39 6.26 -6.85 -1.96
CA TRP A 39 4.86 -6.84 -2.35
C TRP A 39 4.66 -6.87 -3.86
N ALA A 40 5.59 -6.31 -4.65
CA ALA A 40 5.58 -6.46 -6.10
C ALA A 40 5.66 -7.94 -6.53
N ALA A 41 6.59 -8.71 -5.94
CA ALA A 41 6.74 -10.13 -6.23
C ALA A 41 5.49 -10.93 -5.82
N ILE A 42 4.95 -10.68 -4.61
CA ILE A 42 3.73 -11.35 -4.13
C ILE A 42 2.55 -11.10 -5.08
N MET A 43 2.33 -9.85 -5.49
CA MET A 43 1.23 -9.51 -6.40
C MET A 43 1.41 -10.13 -7.79
N CYS A 44 2.64 -10.15 -8.31
CA CYS A 44 2.97 -10.76 -9.58
C CYS A 44 2.72 -12.28 -9.57
N ILE A 45 3.28 -12.99 -8.57
CA ILE A 45 3.10 -14.44 -8.43
C ILE A 45 1.62 -14.79 -8.27
N THR A 46 0.88 -14.04 -7.45
CA THR A 46 -0.56 -14.28 -7.26
C THR A 46 -1.33 -14.05 -8.57
N ALA A 47 -1.03 -12.99 -9.32
CA ALA A 47 -1.65 -12.72 -10.61
C ALA A 47 -1.35 -13.81 -11.65
N VAL A 48 -0.11 -14.29 -11.73
CA VAL A 48 0.29 -15.39 -12.63
C VAL A 48 -0.40 -16.70 -12.23
N ALA A 49 -0.39 -17.05 -10.94
CA ALA A 49 -1.02 -18.26 -10.45
C ALA A 49 -2.52 -18.29 -10.79
N VAL A 50 -3.26 -17.24 -10.43
CA VAL A 50 -4.69 -17.14 -10.76
C VAL A 50 -4.91 -17.10 -12.27
N GLY A 51 -4.06 -16.37 -13.01
CA GLY A 51 -4.09 -16.29 -14.47
C GLY A 51 -3.97 -17.66 -15.13
N ILE A 52 -3.04 -18.52 -14.68
CA ILE A 52 -2.86 -19.87 -15.21
C ILE A 52 -4.15 -20.70 -15.08
N PHE A 53 -4.80 -20.68 -13.91
CA PHE A 53 -6.03 -21.45 -13.67
C PHE A 53 -7.27 -20.90 -14.38
N THR A 54 -7.21 -19.66 -14.87
CA THR A 54 -8.36 -18.95 -15.46
C THR A 54 -8.12 -18.60 -16.93
N PHE A 55 -7.12 -19.20 -17.58
CA PHE A 55 -6.71 -18.90 -18.95
C PHE A 55 -6.47 -17.39 -19.20
N GLY A 56 -5.90 -16.71 -18.21
CA GLY A 56 -5.56 -15.29 -18.23
C GLY A 56 -6.66 -14.35 -17.75
N ILE A 57 -7.93 -14.78 -17.77
CA ILE A 57 -9.08 -13.90 -17.44
C ILE A 57 -9.08 -13.51 -15.97
N GLY A 58 -8.58 -14.33 -15.06
CA GLY A 58 -8.55 -14.04 -13.62
C GLY A 58 -7.32 -13.27 -13.15
N ALA A 59 -6.37 -12.94 -14.02
CA ALA A 59 -5.12 -12.29 -13.61
C ALA A 59 -5.33 -10.90 -12.97
N TRP A 60 -6.47 -10.24 -13.24
CA TRP A 60 -6.83 -8.95 -12.63
C TRP A 60 -7.47 -9.09 -11.23
N ILE A 61 -7.97 -10.28 -10.86
CA ILE A 61 -8.66 -10.50 -9.58
C ILE A 61 -7.76 -10.15 -8.38
N PRO A 62 -6.48 -10.59 -8.33
CA PRO A 62 -5.58 -10.18 -7.26
C PRO A 62 -5.40 -8.65 -7.20
N GLY A 63 -5.37 -7.96 -8.34
CA GLY A 63 -5.31 -6.49 -8.40
C GLY A 63 -6.47 -5.82 -7.67
N ILE A 64 -7.70 -6.36 -7.81
CA ILE A 64 -8.86 -5.90 -7.06
C ILE A 64 -8.62 -6.07 -5.55
N ILE A 65 -8.25 -7.28 -5.12
CA ILE A 65 -8.09 -7.58 -3.70
C ILE A 65 -7.00 -6.69 -3.09
N PHE A 66 -5.84 -6.62 -3.75
CA PHE A 66 -4.71 -5.82 -3.30
C PHE A 66 -5.00 -4.32 -3.34
N SER A 67 -5.90 -3.83 -4.19
CA SER A 67 -6.26 -2.41 -4.20
C SER A 67 -6.87 -1.93 -2.88
N PHE A 68 -7.54 -2.80 -2.12
CA PHE A 68 -8.07 -2.45 -0.79
C PHE A 68 -7.01 -2.45 0.32
N VAL A 69 -5.96 -3.27 0.18
CA VAL A 69 -5.02 -3.55 1.28
C VAL A 69 -3.64 -2.89 1.07
N TYR A 70 -3.20 -2.70 -0.17
CA TYR A 70 -1.83 -2.33 -0.47
C TYR A 70 -1.39 -0.98 0.10
N ASN A 71 -2.23 0.05 0.04
CA ASN A 71 -1.88 1.35 0.63
C ASN A 71 -1.68 1.23 2.16
N LYS A 72 -2.50 0.44 2.85
CA LYS A 72 -2.36 0.20 4.28
C LYS A 72 -1.05 -0.54 4.60
N ILE A 73 -0.72 -1.55 3.80
CA ILE A 73 0.56 -2.27 3.89
C ILE A 73 1.74 -1.31 3.70
N PHE A 74 1.71 -0.51 2.65
CA PHE A 74 2.79 0.44 2.34
C PHE A 74 3.00 1.47 3.44
N ILE A 75 1.90 1.98 4.03
CA ILE A 75 1.98 2.88 5.18
C ILE A 75 2.64 2.18 6.37
N LYS A 76 2.26 0.94 6.69
CA LYS A 76 2.88 0.18 7.79
C LYS A 76 4.38 -0.03 7.57
N ASP A 77 4.79 -0.36 6.35
CA ASP A 77 6.22 -0.51 6.01
C ASP A 77 7.00 0.80 6.21
N LEU A 78 6.40 1.96 5.92
CA LEU A 78 6.99 3.25 6.25
C LEU A 78 7.09 3.48 7.76
N LEU A 79 6.04 3.12 8.52
CA LEU A 79 6.07 3.24 9.98
C LEU A 79 7.15 2.35 10.61
N ASP A 80 7.36 1.15 10.08
CA ASP A 80 8.42 0.22 10.48
C ASP A 80 9.81 0.79 10.13
N LYS A 81 9.93 1.53 9.03
CA LYS A 81 11.13 2.30 8.63
C LYS A 81 11.35 3.58 9.46
N GLY A 82 10.60 3.78 10.53
CA GLY A 82 10.76 4.90 11.45
C GLY A 82 10.09 6.21 11.00
N TYR A 83 9.21 6.15 9.99
CA TYR A 83 8.35 7.29 9.69
C TYR A 83 7.25 7.42 10.75
N ARG A 84 6.82 8.64 11.02
CA ARG A 84 5.75 8.97 11.96
C ARG A 84 4.80 9.99 11.34
N PRO A 85 3.55 10.10 11.81
CA PRO A 85 2.61 11.10 11.30
C PRO A 85 3.17 12.52 11.48
N ALA A 86 3.12 13.34 10.44
CA ALA A 86 3.70 14.69 10.47
C ALA A 86 2.83 15.72 11.20
N ASP A 87 1.53 15.46 11.31
CA ASP A 87 0.53 16.33 11.94
C ASP A 87 -0.59 15.50 12.61
N GLU A 88 -1.38 16.16 13.46
CA GLU A 88 -2.48 15.52 14.21
C GLU A 88 -3.58 14.97 13.29
N GLN A 89 -3.76 15.58 12.11
CA GLN A 89 -4.71 15.12 11.11
C GLN A 89 -4.28 13.76 10.53
N ALA A 90 -3.00 13.62 10.18
CA ALA A 90 -2.42 12.35 9.75
C ALA A 90 -2.51 11.30 10.87
N HIS A 91 -2.26 11.68 12.12
CA HIS A 91 -2.37 10.78 13.26
C HIS A 91 -3.82 10.25 13.43
N SER A 92 -4.79 11.16 13.44
CA SER A 92 -6.23 10.83 13.54
C SER A 92 -6.71 9.98 12.37
N ALA A 93 -6.26 10.26 11.15
CA ALA A 93 -6.60 9.50 9.96
C ALA A 93 -6.09 8.06 10.01
N LEU A 94 -4.84 7.87 10.42
CA LEU A 94 -4.24 6.55 10.55
C LEU A 94 -4.88 5.73 11.67
N ARG A 95 -5.26 6.40 12.77
CA ARG A 95 -6.03 5.79 13.87
C ARG A 95 -7.42 5.35 13.39
N GLY A 96 -8.16 6.23 12.71
CA GLY A 96 -9.51 5.93 12.20
C GLY A 96 -9.52 4.79 11.17
N ASN A 97 -8.41 4.55 10.46
CA ASN A 97 -8.26 3.45 9.50
C ASN A 97 -7.65 2.18 10.11
N GLY A 98 -7.46 2.14 11.44
CA GLY A 98 -6.88 1.00 12.17
C GLY A 98 -5.47 0.65 11.68
N ILE A 99 -4.67 1.65 11.35
CA ILE A 99 -3.27 1.49 10.89
C ILE A 99 -2.31 1.56 12.07
N ILE A 100 -2.57 2.46 13.03
CA ILE A 100 -1.81 2.63 14.27
C ILE A 100 -2.71 2.39 15.49
N SER A 101 -2.12 1.92 16.59
CA SER A 101 -2.82 1.72 17.87
C SER A 101 -3.13 3.06 18.54
N ALA A 102 -4.18 3.10 19.35
CA ALA A 102 -4.38 4.16 20.33
C ALA A 102 -3.35 3.96 21.45
N ALA A 103 -2.24 4.67 21.37
CA ALA A 103 -1.30 4.84 22.47
C ALA A 103 -1.33 6.31 22.89
#